data_AF-H9F3Y8-F1
#
_entry.id   AF-H9F3Y8-F1
#
_cell.length_a   1.000
_cell.length_b   1.000
_cell.length_c   1.000
_cell.angle_alpha   90.00
_cell.angle_beta   90.00
_cell.angle_gamma   90.00
#
_symmetry.space_group_name_H-M   'P 1'
#
loop_
_entity.id
_entity.type
_entity.pdbx_description
1 polymer ?
#
loop_
_entity_poly.entity_id
_entity_poly.type
_entity_poly.pdbx_seq_one_letter_code
_entity_poly.pdbx_strand_id
1 'polypeptide(L)'
;IHLTGRSLLPALEAEPLWATVFGSQSHHEVTMSYPMRSVQHQNFRLVHNLNFKMPFPIDQDFYVSPTFQDLLNRTTAGQPTGWYKDLHHYYYRARWELYDQSRDPHETQNLAADPRFAQVLEMLRAQLTKWQWETHDPWVCAPDGVLEEKLSPQCQPLHNEL
;
A
#
# COMPACT_ATOMS: atom_id res chain seq x y z
N ILE A 1 -6.54 24.91 -4.50
CA ILE A 1 -6.71 23.57 -3.91
C ILE A 1 -7.89 22.91 -4.60
N HIS A 2 -7.69 21.78 -5.28
CA HIS A 2 -8.74 21.03 -5.98
C HIS A 2 -8.96 19.71 -5.23
N LEU A 3 -10.21 19.36 -4.93
CA LEU A 3 -10.56 18.12 -4.23
C LEU A 3 -10.71 16.97 -5.23
N THR A 4 -10.15 15.79 -4.92
CA THR A 4 -10.33 14.56 -5.73
C THR A 4 -11.53 13.72 -5.29
N GLY A 5 -12.06 14.00 -4.09
CA GLY A 5 -13.29 13.40 -3.58
C GLY A 5 -14.55 13.96 -4.25
N ARG A 6 -15.71 13.38 -3.88
CA ARG A 6 -17.02 13.81 -4.35
C ARG A 6 -18.04 13.76 -3.20
N SER A 7 -19.12 14.51 -3.33
CA SER A 7 -20.25 14.43 -2.40
C SER A 7 -20.87 13.04 -2.43
N LEU A 8 -21.23 12.52 -1.26
CA LEU A 8 -21.96 11.26 -1.12
C LEU A 8 -23.48 11.42 -1.17
N LEU A 9 -24.00 12.66 -1.13
CA LEU A 9 -25.44 12.92 -1.13
C LEU A 9 -26.18 12.30 -2.32
N PRO A 10 -25.64 12.29 -3.56
CA PRO A 10 -26.32 11.63 -4.68
C PRO A 10 -26.54 10.12 -4.48
N ALA A 11 -25.71 9.46 -3.66
CA ALA A 11 -25.87 8.03 -3.35
C ALA A 11 -27.12 7.75 -2.48
N LEU A 12 -27.69 8.78 -1.84
CA LEU A 12 -28.95 8.66 -1.11
C LEU A 12 -30.17 8.55 -2.05
N GLU A 13 -30.01 8.96 -3.32
CA GLU A 13 -31.08 8.97 -4.32
C GLU A 13 -30.98 7.79 -5.29
N ALA A 14 -29.76 7.45 -5.73
CA ALA A 14 -29.51 6.33 -6.62
C ALA A 14 -28.13 5.71 -6.36
N GLU A 15 -28.04 4.39 -6.46
CA GLU A 15 -26.79 3.64 -6.29
C GLU A 15 -25.79 4.01 -7.41
N PRO A 16 -24.65 4.63 -7.07
CA PRO A 16 -23.67 5.04 -8.07
C PRO A 16 -22.70 3.91 -8.40
N LEU A 17 -22.17 3.91 -9.63
CA LEU A 17 -21.12 2.98 -10.05
C LEU A 17 -19.71 3.48 -9.65
N TRP A 18 -19.54 3.99 -8.42
CA TRP A 18 -18.25 4.43 -7.92
C TRP A 18 -17.38 3.23 -7.56
N ALA A 19 -16.23 3.12 -8.20
CA ALA A 19 -15.42 1.89 -8.12
C ALA A 19 -13.99 2.10 -7.61
N THR A 20 -13.51 3.34 -7.49
CA THR A 20 -12.10 3.61 -7.17
C THR A 20 -11.94 4.42 -5.89
N VAL A 21 -11.04 3.98 -5.02
CA VAL A 21 -10.58 4.70 -3.83
C VAL A 21 -9.05 4.66 -3.75
N PHE A 22 -8.45 5.64 -3.05
CA PHE A 22 -7.00 5.78 -2.91
C PHE A 22 -6.61 5.86 -1.43
N GLY A 23 -5.39 5.44 -1.11
CA GLY A 23 -4.77 5.59 0.21
C GLY A 23 -3.36 6.15 0.11
N SER A 24 -3.01 7.01 1.06
CA SER A 24 -1.65 7.55 1.21
C SER A 24 -1.31 7.63 2.69
N GLN A 25 -0.22 6.98 3.07
CA GLN A 25 0.35 7.01 4.42
C GLN A 25 1.85 7.23 4.30
N SER A 26 2.42 8.11 5.12
CA SER A 26 3.88 8.32 5.15
C SER A 26 4.48 7.88 6.48
N HIS A 27 3.95 8.42 7.59
CA HIS A 27 4.33 8.06 8.95
C HIS A 27 3.11 7.63 9.76
N HIS A 28 3.35 6.97 10.88
CA HIS A 28 2.38 6.84 11.97
C HIS A 28 2.91 7.63 13.19
N GLU A 29 3.82 7.05 13.97
CA GLU A 29 4.73 7.84 14.81
C GLU A 29 5.86 8.45 13.96
N VAL A 30 6.53 9.49 14.47
CA VAL A 30 7.67 10.12 13.78
C VAL A 30 8.82 9.15 13.51
N THR A 31 8.97 8.11 14.34
CA THR A 31 9.96 7.04 14.23
C THR A 31 9.57 5.96 13.21
N MET A 32 8.33 5.96 12.72
CA MET A 32 7.75 4.89 11.90
C MET A 32 7.63 5.33 10.43
N SER A 33 8.77 5.48 9.75
CA SER A 33 8.82 5.88 8.34
C SER A 33 8.66 4.67 7.40
N TYR A 34 7.40 4.32 7.12
CA TYR A 34 7.03 3.26 6.17
C TYR A 34 5.96 3.77 5.20
N PRO A 35 6.34 4.59 4.20
CA PRO A 35 5.37 5.18 3.29
C PRO A 35 4.70 4.11 2.43
N MET A 36 3.38 4.18 2.33
CA MET A 36 2.56 3.31 1.51
C MET A 36 1.62 4.15 0.64
N ARG A 37 1.41 3.69 -0.59
CA ARG A 37 0.42 4.23 -1.52
C ARG A 37 -0.48 3.11 -1.98
N SER A 38 -1.78 3.37 -2.09
CA SER A 38 -2.70 2.34 -2.54
C SER A 38 -3.78 2.89 -3.45
N VAL A 39 -4.25 2.01 -4.32
CA VAL A 39 -5.46 2.19 -5.11
C VAL A 39 -6.26 0.90 -5.00
N GLN A 40 -7.56 1.04 -4.80
CA GLN A 40 -8.50 -0.06 -4.93
C GLN A 40 -9.48 0.27 -6.05
N HIS A 41 -9.65 -0.65 -6.99
CA HIS A 41 -10.64 -0.57 -8.06
C HIS A 41 -11.50 -1.83 -8.03
N GLN A 42 -12.79 -1.67 -7.74
CA GLN A 42 -13.70 -2.79 -7.47
C GLN A 42 -13.09 -3.72 -6.40
N ASN A 43 -12.85 -4.99 -6.75
CA ASN A 43 -12.29 -6.01 -5.86
C ASN A 43 -10.76 -6.05 -5.87
N PHE A 44 -10.10 -5.33 -6.78
CA PHE A 44 -8.64 -5.33 -6.85
C PHE A 44 -8.05 -4.24 -5.97
N ARG A 45 -7.12 -4.61 -5.10
CA ARG A 45 -6.33 -3.65 -4.31
C ARG A 45 -4.87 -3.77 -4.68
N LEU A 46 -4.24 -2.64 -4.99
CA LEU A 46 -2.81 -2.50 -5.16
C LEU A 46 -2.24 -1.67 -4.00
N VAL A 47 -1.17 -2.17 -3.37
CA VAL A 47 -0.37 -1.44 -2.38
C VAL A 47 1.07 -1.34 -2.89
N HIS A 48 1.64 -0.14 -2.79
CA HIS A 48 3.05 0.17 -3.04
C HIS A 48 3.71 0.49 -1.70
N ASN A 49 4.59 -0.40 -1.25
CA ASN A 49 5.42 -0.20 -0.06
C ASN A 49 6.73 0.46 -0.50
N LEU A 50 6.91 1.76 -0.23
CA LEU A 50 8.09 2.51 -0.71
C LEU A 50 9.36 2.05 0.01
N ASN A 51 9.27 1.78 1.32
CA ASN A 51 10.40 1.32 2.14
C ASN A 51 10.39 -0.20 2.40
N PHE A 52 9.93 -0.99 1.43
CA PHE A 52 9.69 -2.44 1.59
C PHE A 52 10.90 -3.28 2.03
N LYS A 53 12.14 -2.83 1.77
CA LYS A 53 13.37 -3.53 2.21
C LYS A 53 13.59 -3.43 3.73
N MET A 54 12.91 -2.51 4.43
CA MET A 54 12.93 -2.39 5.89
C MET A 54 11.72 -3.11 6.49
N PRO A 55 11.81 -3.60 7.75
CA PRO A 55 10.66 -4.21 8.41
C PRO A 55 9.54 -3.18 8.64
N PHE A 56 8.28 -3.61 8.49
CA PHE A 56 7.11 -2.82 8.85
C PHE A 56 7.17 -2.43 10.34
N PRO A 57 7.08 -1.13 10.68
CA PRO A 57 7.23 -0.69 12.05
C PRO A 57 5.99 -1.01 12.90
N ILE A 58 6.20 -1.18 14.21
CA ILE A 58 5.14 -1.39 15.20
C ILE A 58 5.10 -0.17 16.11
N ASP A 59 3.92 0.42 16.30
CA ASP A 59 3.69 1.53 17.22
C ASP A 59 3.72 1.05 18.68
N GLN A 60 4.07 1.96 19.58
CA GLN A 60 4.29 1.65 21.00
C GLN A 60 3.01 1.16 21.68
N ASP A 61 1.86 1.72 21.30
CA ASP A 61 0.56 1.38 21.87
C ASP A 61 0.11 -0.02 21.43
N PHE A 62 0.21 -0.34 20.13
CA PHE A 62 -0.12 -1.69 19.64
C PHE A 62 0.87 -2.73 20.15
N TYR A 63 2.16 -2.38 20.28
CA TYR A 63 3.19 -3.29 20.80
C TYR A 63 2.79 -3.87 22.16
N VAL A 64 2.29 -3.04 23.07
CA VAL A 64 1.90 -3.47 24.43
C VAL A 64 0.51 -4.12 24.50
N SER A 65 -0.20 -4.23 23.38
CA SER A 65 -1.52 -4.87 23.36
C SER A 65 -1.42 -6.37 23.72
N PRO A 66 -2.37 -6.93 24.49
CA PRO A 66 -2.36 -8.36 24.81
C PRO A 66 -2.34 -9.25 23.57
N THR A 67 -3.01 -8.82 22.49
CA THR A 67 -3.05 -9.54 21.22
C THR A 67 -1.67 -9.62 20.57
N PHE A 68 -0.94 -8.49 20.46
CA PHE A 68 0.39 -8.51 19.86
C PHE A 68 1.41 -9.21 20.76
N GLN A 69 1.30 -9.07 22.09
CA GLN A 69 2.16 -9.77 23.03
C GLN A 69 1.98 -11.30 22.96
N ASP A 70 0.76 -11.82 22.85
CA ASP A 70 0.54 -13.26 22.64
C ASP A 70 1.13 -13.74 21.31
N LEU A 71 0.89 -13.00 20.22
CA LEU A 71 1.46 -13.30 18.90
C LEU A 71 3.00 -13.33 18.93
N LEU A 72 3.62 -12.34 19.57
CA LEU A 72 5.08 -12.22 19.68
C LEU A 72 5.67 -13.33 20.53
N ASN A 73 5.06 -13.63 21.68
CA ASN A 73 5.51 -14.70 22.58
C ASN A 73 5.43 -16.07 21.91
N ARG A 74 4.31 -16.39 21.25
CA ARG A 74 4.14 -17.65 20.52
C ARG A 74 5.14 -17.79 19.38
N THR A 75 5.32 -16.73 18.60
CA THR A 75 6.30 -16.72 17.50
C THR A 75 7.71 -16.95 18.03
N THR A 76 8.10 -16.26 19.10
CA THR A 76 9.42 -16.39 19.73
C THR A 76 9.66 -17.79 20.30
N ALA A 77 8.63 -18.40 20.88
CA ALA A 77 8.67 -19.75 21.42
C ALA A 77 8.55 -20.86 20.36
N GLY A 78 8.40 -20.52 19.06
CA GLY A 78 8.15 -21.49 18.00
C GLY A 78 6.81 -22.22 18.13
N GLN A 79 5.84 -21.62 18.82
CA GLN A 79 4.50 -22.18 19.02
C GLN A 79 3.53 -21.73 17.92
N PRO A 80 2.48 -22.52 17.64
CA PRO A 80 1.40 -22.10 16.75
C PRO A 80 0.77 -20.79 17.24
N THR A 81 0.72 -19.79 16.35
CA THR A 81 0.15 -18.47 16.62
C THR A 81 -1.37 -18.43 16.43
N GLY A 82 -1.92 -19.34 15.61
CA GLY A 82 -3.32 -19.31 15.19
C GLY A 82 -3.66 -18.15 14.25
N TRP A 83 -2.65 -17.40 13.80
CA TRP A 83 -2.80 -16.28 12.88
C TRP A 83 -2.67 -16.74 11.43
N TYR A 84 -3.40 -16.08 10.51
CA TYR A 84 -3.39 -16.39 9.07
C TYR A 84 -2.12 -15.91 8.34
N LYS A 85 -1.20 -15.26 9.08
CA LYS A 85 0.12 -14.80 8.66
C LYS A 85 1.15 -15.21 9.72
N ASP A 86 2.41 -14.90 9.46
CA ASP A 86 3.48 -14.90 10.44
C ASP A 86 4.12 -13.51 10.54
N LEU A 87 4.89 -13.27 11.61
CA LEU A 87 5.55 -11.99 11.81
C LEU A 87 6.58 -11.67 10.72
N HIS A 88 7.22 -12.69 10.11
CA HIS A 88 8.22 -12.46 9.08
C HIS A 88 7.62 -11.78 7.86
N HIS A 89 6.53 -12.34 7.31
CA HIS A 89 5.82 -11.76 6.17
C HIS A 89 5.06 -10.47 6.53
N TYR A 90 4.68 -10.29 7.79
CA TYR A 90 4.12 -9.02 8.25
C TYR A 90 5.14 -7.88 8.23
N TYR A 91 6.37 -8.17 8.63
CA TYR A 91 7.48 -7.21 8.63
C TYR A 91 8.05 -7.00 7.22
N TYR A 92 8.35 -8.06 6.49
CA TYR A 92 9.05 -8.00 5.21
C TYR A 92 8.07 -8.21 4.05
N ARG A 93 7.54 -7.11 3.55
CA ARG A 93 6.54 -7.10 2.48
C ARG A 93 7.18 -6.88 1.11
N ALA A 94 6.47 -7.29 0.06
CA ALA A 94 6.88 -6.98 -1.30
C ALA A 94 6.73 -5.48 -1.60
N ARG A 95 7.51 -4.94 -2.56
CA ARG A 95 7.34 -3.56 -3.04
C ARG A 95 5.93 -3.32 -3.57
N TRP A 96 5.41 -4.27 -4.33
CA TRP A 96 4.07 -4.25 -4.90
C TRP A 96 3.28 -5.44 -4.37
N GLU A 97 2.10 -5.14 -3.83
CA GLU A 97 1.15 -6.14 -3.36
C GLU A 97 -0.17 -5.95 -4.09
N LEU A 98 -0.55 -6.91 -4.94
CA LEU A 98 -1.79 -6.90 -5.70
C LEU A 98 -2.69 -8.03 -5.21
N TYR A 99 -3.92 -7.71 -4.83
CA TYR A 99 -4.88 -8.67 -4.31
C TYR A 99 -6.21 -8.58 -5.06
N ASP A 100 -6.84 -9.74 -5.31
CA ASP A 100 -8.22 -9.85 -5.78
C ASP A 100 -9.10 -10.30 -4.60
N GLN A 101 -9.76 -9.36 -3.94
CA GLN A 101 -10.57 -9.60 -2.75
C GLN A 101 -11.80 -10.47 -3.03
N SER A 102 -12.22 -10.64 -4.30
CA SER A 102 -13.33 -11.54 -4.65
C SER A 102 -12.95 -13.02 -4.53
N ARG A 103 -11.64 -13.33 -4.63
CA ARG A 103 -11.10 -14.69 -4.56
C ARG A 103 -10.30 -14.92 -3.29
N ASP A 104 -9.61 -13.89 -2.81
CA ASP A 104 -8.78 -13.91 -1.62
C ASP A 104 -9.12 -12.72 -0.71
N PRO A 105 -10.24 -12.81 0.04
CA PRO A 105 -10.65 -11.73 0.95
C PRO A 105 -9.67 -11.52 2.12
N HIS A 106 -8.72 -12.45 2.34
CA HIS A 106 -7.70 -12.33 3.38
C HIS A 106 -6.41 -11.65 2.90
N GLU A 107 -6.29 -11.35 1.60
CA GLU A 107 -5.13 -10.67 1.02
C GLU A 107 -3.80 -11.35 1.43
N THR A 108 -3.72 -12.64 1.13
CA THR A 108 -2.58 -13.53 1.40
C THR A 108 -1.89 -14.00 0.13
N GLN A 109 -2.54 -13.93 -1.02
CA GLN A 109 -2.04 -14.34 -2.33
C GLN A 109 -1.68 -13.09 -3.14
N ASN A 110 -0.42 -12.67 -3.06
CA ASN A 110 0.06 -11.53 -3.84
C ASN A 110 0.18 -11.90 -5.33
N LEU A 111 -0.58 -11.21 -6.17
CA LEU A 111 -0.68 -11.41 -7.62
C LEU A 111 0.30 -10.52 -8.41
N ALA A 112 1.06 -9.64 -7.77
CA ALA A 112 1.87 -8.62 -8.46
C ALA A 112 2.97 -9.23 -9.35
N ALA A 113 3.49 -10.41 -9.00
CA ALA A 113 4.48 -11.13 -9.80
C ALA A 113 3.86 -12.09 -10.83
N ASP A 114 2.53 -12.26 -10.84
CA ASP A 114 1.87 -13.18 -11.75
C ASP A 114 1.64 -12.50 -13.12
N PRO A 115 2.24 -13.01 -14.22
CA PRO A 115 2.14 -12.38 -15.53
C PRO A 115 0.70 -12.31 -16.06
N ARG A 116 -0.21 -13.15 -15.57
CA ARG A 116 -1.64 -13.11 -15.95
C ARG A 116 -2.32 -11.82 -15.48
N PHE A 117 -1.79 -11.17 -14.44
CA PHE A 117 -2.33 -9.94 -13.87
C PHE A 117 -1.52 -8.69 -14.25
N ALA A 118 -0.52 -8.80 -15.13
CA ALA A 118 0.35 -7.70 -15.52
C ALA A 118 -0.43 -6.47 -16.05
N GLN A 119 -1.48 -6.68 -16.84
CA GLN A 119 -2.31 -5.58 -17.36
C GLN A 119 -3.10 -4.88 -16.24
N VAL A 120 -3.61 -5.64 -15.26
CA VAL A 120 -4.31 -5.10 -14.09
C VAL A 120 -3.33 -4.30 -13.22
N LEU A 121 -2.14 -4.83 -13.00
CA LEU A 121 -1.08 -4.15 -12.25
C LEU A 121 -0.71 -2.81 -12.90
N GLU A 122 -0.43 -2.78 -14.21
CA GLU A 122 -0.07 -1.55 -14.92
C GLU A 122 -1.21 -0.52 -14.92
N MET A 123 -2.46 -0.96 -15.10
CA MET A 123 -3.63 -0.09 -15.01
C MET A 123 -3.73 0.58 -13.64
N LEU A 124 -3.58 -0.19 -12.55
CA LEU A 124 -3.67 0.33 -11.19
C LEU A 124 -2.47 1.22 -10.84
N ARG A 125 -1.25 0.86 -11.27
CA ARG A 125 -0.07 1.72 -11.13
C ARG A 125 -0.29 3.08 -11.80
N ALA A 126 -0.81 3.08 -13.04
CA ALA A 126 -1.10 4.31 -13.76
C ALA A 126 -2.16 5.18 -13.05
N GLN A 127 -3.24 4.57 -12.53
CA GLN A 127 -4.25 5.30 -11.74
C GLN A 127 -3.65 5.90 -10.46
N LEU A 128 -2.86 5.11 -9.74
CA LEU A 128 -2.20 5.54 -8.51
C LEU A 128 -1.25 6.70 -8.77
N THR A 129 -0.34 6.57 -9.74
CA THR A 129 0.62 7.61 -10.10
C THR A 129 -0.08 8.88 -10.58
N LYS A 130 -1.16 8.76 -11.38
CA LYS A 130 -1.95 9.92 -11.78
C LYS A 130 -2.52 10.67 -10.57
N TRP A 131 -3.11 9.94 -9.62
CA TRP A 131 -3.67 10.55 -8.40
C TRP A 131 -2.58 11.18 -7.52
N GLN A 132 -1.40 10.57 -7.41
CA GLN A 132 -0.25 11.14 -6.72
C GLN A 132 0.17 12.49 -7.32
N TRP A 133 0.23 12.60 -8.66
CA TRP A 133 0.50 13.86 -9.33
C TRP A 133 -0.60 14.90 -9.13
N GLU A 134 -1.87 14.51 -9.29
CA GLU A 134 -3.02 15.40 -9.11
C GLU A 134 -3.10 15.98 -7.68
N THR A 135 -2.60 15.23 -6.70
CA THR A 135 -2.59 15.61 -5.28
C THR A 135 -1.26 16.18 -4.79
N HIS A 136 -0.28 16.37 -5.70
CA HIS A 136 1.04 16.93 -5.39
C HIS A 136 1.79 16.12 -4.32
N ASP A 137 1.75 14.80 -4.41
CA ASP A 137 2.43 13.89 -3.48
C ASP A 137 3.96 14.04 -3.56
N PRO A 138 4.65 14.48 -2.48
CA PRO A 138 6.10 14.66 -2.53
C PRO A 138 6.87 13.33 -2.58
N TRP A 139 6.21 12.19 -2.40
CA TRP A 139 6.81 10.86 -2.57
C TRP A 139 6.55 10.24 -3.96
N VAL A 140 5.98 10.99 -4.92
CA VAL A 140 5.56 10.45 -6.23
C VAL A 140 6.67 9.75 -7.02
N CYS A 141 7.93 10.17 -6.85
CA CYS A 141 9.09 9.57 -7.53
C CYS A 141 9.86 8.56 -6.67
N ALA A 142 9.50 8.39 -5.40
CA ALA A 142 10.20 7.48 -4.50
C ALA A 142 9.71 6.02 -4.70
N PRO A 143 10.55 5.01 -4.42
CA PRO A 143 11.91 5.08 -3.87
C PRO A 143 13.04 5.06 -4.92
N ASP A 144 12.72 4.94 -6.20
CA ASP A 144 13.64 4.70 -7.32
C ASP A 144 14.09 5.97 -8.05
N GLY A 145 13.49 7.12 -7.73
CA GLY A 145 13.83 8.39 -8.33
C GLY A 145 13.70 9.60 -7.41
N VAL A 146 14.01 10.76 -7.99
CA VAL A 146 13.93 12.09 -7.37
C VAL A 146 12.98 12.95 -8.18
N LEU A 147 12.16 13.75 -7.49
CA LEU A 147 11.26 14.71 -8.10
C LEU A 147 12.03 15.97 -8.50
N GLU A 148 12.11 16.25 -9.80
CA GLU A 148 12.72 17.43 -10.40
C GLU A 148 11.72 18.14 -11.33
N GLU A 149 10.95 19.09 -10.78
CA GLU A 149 9.82 19.73 -11.47
C GLU A 149 10.20 20.47 -12.76
N LYS A 150 11.47 20.86 -12.89
CA LYS A 150 12.00 21.62 -14.04
C LYS A 150 12.45 20.73 -15.20
N LEU A 151 12.55 19.42 -15.00
CA LEU A 151 13.04 18.46 -15.98
C LEU A 151 11.91 17.61 -16.56
N SER A 152 12.19 16.95 -17.70
CA SER A 152 11.28 15.99 -18.32
C SER A 152 12.05 14.69 -18.64
N PRO A 153 11.63 13.52 -18.10
CA PRO A 153 10.53 13.32 -17.15
C PRO A 153 10.79 13.99 -15.78
N GLN A 154 9.74 14.29 -15.01
CA GLN A 154 9.92 14.93 -13.69
C GLN A 154 10.51 13.97 -12.64
N CYS A 155 10.23 12.67 -12.74
CA CYS A 155 10.92 11.67 -11.93
C CYS A 155 12.25 11.29 -12.60
N GLN A 156 13.36 11.69 -11.99
CA GLN A 156 14.71 11.38 -12.43
C GLN A 156 15.22 10.11 -11.74
N PRO A 157 15.80 9.14 -12.47
CA PRO A 157 16.20 7.86 -11.89
C PRO A 157 17.42 7.99 -10.97
N LEU A 158 17.42 7.23 -9.87
CA LEU A 158 18.57 7.14 -8.95
C LEU A 158 19.55 6.02 -9.29
N HIS A 159 19.13 5.03 -10.09
CA HIS A 159 19.90 3.80 -10.36
C HIS A 159 20.35 3.08 -9.06
N ASN A 160 19.46 3.02 -8.07
CA ASN A 160 19.73 2.52 -6.72
C ASN A 160 19.30 1.06 -6.50
N GLU A 161 19.39 0.23 -7.55
CA GLU A 161 19.06 -1.21 -7.52
C GLU A 161 17.59 -1.50 -7.13
N LEU A 162 16.69 -0.58 -7.47
CA LEU A 162 15.24 -0.69 -7.31
C LEU A 162 14.52 -0.53 -8.65
#